data_AF-A0A7C5D7K7-F1
#
_entry.id   AF-A0A7C5D7K7-F1
#
_cell.length_a   1.000
_cell.length_b   1.000
_cell.length_c   1.000
_cell.angle_alpha   90.00
_cell.angle_beta   90.00
_cell.angle_gamma   90.00
#
_symmetry.space_group_name_H-M   'P 1'
#
loop_
_entity.id
_entity.type
_entity.pdbx_description
1 polymer ?
#
loop_
_entity_poly.entity_id
_entity_poly.type
_entity_poly.pdbx_seq_one_letter_code
_entity_poly.pdbx_strand_id
1 'polypeptide(L)'
;MGMLMIAIAIGFFGSIIIFFIAEELSLKDADFSDIKDIFTKELNLGELAGKYSTIKYMALYLVAVFVIGFLVSKQILIPNHFSLGFLMAYVFLPSMIGSLIILLVKWRFQPILKLISSFMFGAGYIAGSVFAVAITHLFST
;
A
#
# COMPACT_ATOMS: atom_id res chain seq x y z
N MET A 1 15.03 4.41 -19.17
CA MET A 1 14.74 3.21 -18.35
C MET A 1 15.34 3.27 -16.94
N GLY A 2 16.62 3.64 -16.74
CA GLY A 2 17.24 3.68 -15.40
C GLY A 2 16.49 4.53 -14.35
N MET A 3 16.10 5.76 -14.70
CA MET A 3 15.33 6.64 -13.79
C MET A 3 13.93 6.08 -13.44
N LEU A 4 13.30 5.36 -14.37
CA LEU A 4 12.02 4.70 -14.11
C LEU A 4 12.19 3.54 -13.11
N MET A 5 13.26 2.76 -13.24
CA MET A 5 13.57 1.70 -12.26
C MET A 5 13.83 2.27 -10.87
N ILE A 6 14.52 3.41 -10.79
CA ILE A 6 14.73 4.11 -9.52
C ILE A 6 13.39 4.57 -8.93
N ALA A 7 12.51 5.16 -9.73
CA ALA A 7 11.16 5.53 -9.30
C ALA A 7 10.38 4.31 -8.78
N ILE A 8 10.36 3.21 -9.53
CA ILE A 8 9.71 1.95 -9.14
C ILE A 8 10.29 1.42 -7.83
N ALA A 9 11.61 1.43 -7.66
CA ALA A 9 12.27 0.97 -6.44
C ALA A 9 11.89 1.84 -5.24
N ILE A 10 11.90 3.16 -5.38
CA ILE A 10 11.50 4.10 -4.32
C ILE A 10 10.03 3.86 -3.93
N GLY A 11 9.14 3.79 -4.93
CA GLY A 11 7.72 3.53 -4.71
C GLY A 11 7.49 2.19 -4.01
N PHE A 12 8.16 1.13 -4.47
CA PHE A 12 8.05 -0.21 -3.93
C PHE A 12 8.59 -0.33 -2.49
N PHE A 13 9.87 0.00 -2.26
CA PHE A 13 10.46 -0.16 -0.93
C PHE A 13 9.85 0.81 0.08
N GLY A 14 9.59 2.06 -0.33
CA GLY A 14 8.93 3.05 0.52
C GLY A 14 7.53 2.60 0.95
N SER A 15 6.70 2.15 0.01
CA SER A 15 5.35 1.69 0.32
C SER A 15 5.33 0.43 1.18
N ILE A 16 6.20 -0.55 0.92
CA ILE A 16 6.28 -1.77 1.74
C ILE A 16 6.67 -1.46 3.18
N ILE A 17 7.67 -0.61 3.40
CA ILE A 17 8.11 -0.24 4.76
C ILE A 17 6.97 0.43 5.51
N ILE A 18 6.31 1.41 4.88
CA ILE A 18 5.16 2.10 5.48
C ILE A 18 4.02 1.13 5.76
N PHE A 19 3.75 0.19 4.84
CA PHE A 19 2.69 -0.79 5.02
C PHE A 19 2.95 -1.66 6.25
N PHE A 20 4.17 -2.17 6.43
CA PHE A 20 4.51 -2.94 7.63
C PHE A 20 4.43 -2.12 8.92
N ILE A 21 4.83 -0.84 8.89
CA ILE A 21 4.69 0.06 10.05
C ILE A 21 3.21 0.28 10.37
N ALA A 22 2.39 0.59 9.37
CA ALA A 22 0.95 0.79 9.53
C ALA A 22 0.26 -0.48 10.05
N GLU A 23 0.69 -1.64 9.56
CA GLU A 23 0.22 -2.92 10.06
C GLU A 23 0.63 -3.17 11.51
N GLU A 24 1.90 -2.95 11.87
CA GLU A 24 2.39 -3.16 13.24
C GLU A 24 1.67 -2.25 14.23
N LEU A 25 1.43 -0.99 13.87
CA LEU A 25 0.62 -0.07 14.67
C LEU A 25 -0.83 -0.53 14.78
N SER A 26 -1.43 -1.01 13.69
CA SER A 26 -2.78 -1.56 13.69
C SER A 26 -2.91 -2.81 14.56
N LEU A 27 -1.84 -3.61 14.67
CA LEU A 27 -1.80 -4.77 15.56
C LEU A 27 -1.62 -4.34 17.02
N LYS A 28 -0.76 -3.37 17.32
CA LYS A 28 -0.52 -2.87 18.69
C LYS A 28 -1.75 -2.17 19.30
N ASP A 29 -2.53 -1.47 18.47
CA ASP A 29 -3.79 -0.83 18.89
C ASP A 29 -4.98 -1.81 18.97
N ALA A 30 -4.83 -3.05 18.49
CA ALA A 30 -5.87 -4.06 18.64
C ALA A 30 -5.87 -4.59 20.07
N ASP A 31 -7.02 -4.58 20.74
CA ASP A 31 -7.14 -5.04 22.13
C ASP A 31 -6.89 -6.56 22.19
N PHE A 32 -5.73 -6.98 22.72
CA PHE A 32 -5.27 -8.38 22.70
C PHE A 32 -6.07 -9.30 23.65
N SER A 33 -7.06 -8.79 24.39
CA SER A 33 -7.93 -9.62 25.26
C SER A 33 -8.75 -10.64 24.48
N ASP A 34 -9.01 -10.40 23.20
CA ASP A 34 -9.91 -11.19 22.34
C ASP A 34 -9.20 -12.11 21.33
N ILE A 35 -7.86 -12.14 21.29
CA ILE A 35 -7.12 -12.91 20.26
C ILE A 35 -7.27 -14.42 20.41
N LYS A 36 -7.70 -14.89 21.58
CA LYS A 36 -8.07 -16.30 21.77
C LYS A 36 -9.29 -16.72 20.95
N ASP A 37 -10.20 -15.80 20.63
CA ASP A 37 -11.40 -16.09 19.82
C ASP A 37 -11.13 -16.04 18.29
N ILE A 38 -10.00 -15.46 17.88
CA ILE A 38 -9.60 -15.33 16.45
C ILE A 38 -9.10 -16.66 15.87
N PHE A 39 -8.56 -17.54 16.71
CA PHE A 39 -8.10 -18.87 16.29
C PHE A 39 -9.24 -19.90 16.16
N THR A 40 -10.43 -19.61 16.69
CA THR A 40 -11.53 -20.57 16.84
C THR A 40 -12.84 -20.20 16.15
N LYS A 41 -13.05 -18.94 15.72
CA LYS A 41 -14.26 -18.51 15.01
C LYS A 41 -13.95 -17.92 13.64
N GLU A 42 -14.73 -18.31 12.63
CA GLU A 42 -14.83 -17.61 11.34
C GLU A 42 -15.38 -16.21 11.60
N LEU A 43 -14.50 -15.22 11.76
CA LEU A 43 -14.89 -13.85 12.08
C LEU A 43 -15.50 -13.13 10.88
N ASN A 44 -16.61 -12.45 11.13
CA ASN A 44 -17.32 -11.63 10.15
C ASN A 44 -16.47 -10.41 9.77
N LEU A 45 -16.32 -10.13 8.46
CA LEU A 45 -15.43 -9.10 7.91
C LEU A 45 -15.68 -7.70 8.49
N GLY A 46 -16.93 -7.38 8.84
CA GLY A 46 -17.31 -6.10 9.44
C GLY A 46 -16.80 -5.92 10.87
N GLU A 47 -16.71 -6.99 11.65
CA GLU A 47 -16.20 -6.93 13.02
C GLU A 47 -14.67 -6.82 13.04
N LEU A 48 -13.98 -7.43 12.09
CA LEU A 48 -12.53 -7.30 11.88
C LEU A 48 -12.13 -5.86 11.49
N ALA A 49 -12.87 -5.22 10.59
CA ALA A 49 -12.58 -3.85 10.14
C ALA A 49 -12.84 -2.77 11.21
N GLY A 50 -13.75 -3.04 12.15
CA GLY A 50 -14.06 -2.14 13.27
C GLY A 50 -13.23 -2.39 14.53
N LYS A 51 -12.87 -3.65 14.83
CA LYS A 51 -12.04 -4.01 16.02
C LYS A 51 -10.56 -3.72 15.83
N TYR A 52 -10.03 -3.92 14.63
CA TYR A 52 -8.71 -3.43 14.29
C TYR A 52 -8.91 -2.01 13.77
N SER A 53 -8.19 -1.01 14.28
CA SER A 53 -8.15 0.38 13.73
C SER A 53 -7.60 0.47 12.28
N THR A 54 -7.75 -0.61 11.51
CA THR A 54 -7.44 -0.86 10.12
C THR A 54 -7.77 0.31 9.22
N ILE A 55 -8.93 0.97 9.39
CA ILE A 55 -9.33 2.10 8.57
C ILE A 55 -8.40 3.30 8.78
N LYS A 56 -8.06 3.62 10.03
CA LYS A 56 -7.16 4.73 10.39
C LYS A 56 -5.75 4.49 9.86
N TYR A 57 -5.23 3.28 10.04
CA TYR A 57 -3.87 2.93 9.60
C TYR A 57 -3.78 2.73 8.09
N MET A 58 -4.84 2.28 7.43
CA MET A 58 -4.93 2.23 5.98
C MET A 58 -5.02 3.63 5.36
N ALA A 59 -5.73 4.57 6.00
CA ALA A 59 -5.71 5.97 5.59
C ALA A 59 -4.31 6.58 5.72
N LEU A 60 -3.59 6.28 6.82
CA LEU A 60 -2.20 6.71 7.00
C LEU A 60 -1.28 6.14 5.90
N TYR A 61 -1.43 4.85 5.57
CA TYR A 61 -0.71 4.23 4.46
C TYR A 61 -1.00 4.94 3.13
N LEU A 62 -2.26 5.21 2.82
CA LEU A 62 -2.67 5.88 1.58
C LEU A 62 -2.06 7.28 1.47
N VAL A 63 -2.12 8.08 2.54
CA VAL A 63 -1.53 9.42 2.58
C VAL A 63 -0.02 9.36 2.38
N ALA A 64 0.66 8.42 3.02
CA ALA A 64 2.11 8.31 2.91
C ALA A 64 2.55 7.85 1.49
N VAL A 65 1.81 6.92 0.87
CA VAL A 65 2.05 6.54 -0.54
C VAL A 65 1.77 7.72 -1.47
N PHE A 66 0.72 8.51 -1.20
CA PHE A 66 0.43 9.71 -1.97
C PHE A 66 1.60 10.71 -1.92
N VAL A 67 2.17 10.97 -0.75
CA VAL A 67 3.33 11.87 -0.58
C VAL A 67 4.55 11.35 -1.35
N ILE A 68 4.86 10.05 -1.26
CA ILE A 68 5.94 9.43 -2.04
C ILE A 68 5.66 9.58 -3.54
N GLY A 69 4.46 9.24 -3.99
CA GLY A 69 4.03 9.37 -5.37
C GLY A 69 4.15 10.80 -5.89
N PHE A 70 3.83 11.78 -5.06
CA PHE A 70 3.91 13.19 -5.42
C PHE A 70 5.37 13.63 -5.62
N LEU A 71 6.26 13.25 -4.69
CA LEU A 71 7.69 13.55 -4.79
C LEU A 71 8.32 12.87 -6.01
N VAL A 72 8.05 11.58 -6.20
CA VAL A 72 8.56 10.81 -7.34
C VAL A 72 8.02 11.37 -8.66
N SER A 73 6.74 11.74 -8.72
CA SER A 73 6.16 12.29 -9.94
C SER A 73 6.76 13.66 -10.29
N LYS A 74 6.89 14.55 -9.29
CA LYS A 74 7.46 15.89 -9.49
C LYS A 74 8.95 15.87 -9.84
N GLN A 75 9.74 14.98 -9.23
CA GLN A 75 11.20 14.98 -9.39
C GLN A 75 11.70 14.03 -10.47
N ILE A 76 10.97 12.96 -10.76
CA ILE A 76 11.42 11.91 -11.68
C ILE A 76 10.46 11.79 -12.87
N LEU A 77 9.17 11.57 -12.65
CA LEU A 77 8.29 11.17 -13.76
C LEU A 77 8.04 12.30 -14.77
N ILE A 78 7.64 13.48 -14.30
CA ILE A 78 7.33 14.63 -15.15
C ILE A 78 8.60 15.20 -15.83
N PRO A 79 9.72 15.44 -15.12
CA PRO A 79 10.93 16.00 -15.74
C PRO A 79 11.56 15.09 -16.81
N ASN A 80 11.34 13.77 -16.73
CA ASN A 80 11.85 12.82 -17.72
C ASN A 80 10.88 12.59 -18.89
N HIS A 81 9.75 13.32 -18.96
CA HIS A 81 8.74 13.23 -20.04
C HIS A 81 8.30 11.79 -20.34
N PHE A 82 8.10 10.98 -19.30
CA PHE A 82 7.68 9.59 -19.48
C PHE A 82 6.27 9.50 -20.09
N SER A 83 6.09 8.57 -21.02
CA SER A 83 4.78 8.28 -21.61
C SER A 83 3.85 7.63 -20.58
N LEU A 84 2.55 7.66 -20.87
CA LEU A 84 1.50 7.08 -20.01
C LEU A 84 1.78 5.62 -19.62
N GLY A 85 2.34 4.82 -20.54
CA GLY A 85 2.69 3.43 -20.27
C GLY A 85 3.72 3.27 -19.15
N PHE A 86 4.71 4.18 -19.07
CA PHE A 86 5.71 4.15 -18.00
C PHE A 86 5.16 4.67 -16.67
N LEU A 87 4.24 5.64 -16.71
CA LEU A 87 3.51 6.08 -15.51
C LEU A 87 2.67 4.92 -14.94
N MET A 88 1.99 4.17 -15.81
CA MET A 88 1.26 2.95 -15.42
C MET A 88 2.21 1.89 -14.86
N ALA A 89 3.39 1.69 -15.44
CA ALA A 89 4.37 0.75 -14.90
C ALA A 89 4.80 1.12 -13.46
N TYR A 90 4.98 2.41 -13.18
CA TYR A 90 5.26 2.90 -11.81
C TYR A 90 4.11 2.65 -10.82
N VAL A 91 2.87 2.71 -11.27
CA VAL A 91 1.68 2.46 -10.45
C VAL A 91 1.45 0.96 -10.21
N PHE A 92 1.51 0.15 -11.27
CA PHE A 92 1.07 -1.25 -11.21
C PHE A 92 2.17 -2.23 -10.83
N LEU A 93 3.44 -2.01 -11.21
CA LEU A 93 4.49 -2.98 -10.88
C LEU A 93 4.74 -3.06 -9.36
N PRO A 94 4.91 -1.94 -8.63
CA PRO A 94 5.05 -2.01 -7.18
C PRO A 94 3.82 -2.59 -6.49
N SER A 95 2.60 -2.26 -6.97
CA SER A 95 1.37 -2.76 -6.37
C SER A 95 1.25 -4.27 -6.53
N MET A 96 1.51 -4.82 -7.73
CA MET A 96 1.44 -6.26 -7.97
C MET A 96 2.54 -7.04 -7.24
N ILE A 97 3.79 -6.59 -7.33
CA ILE A 97 4.93 -7.28 -6.71
C ILE A 97 4.80 -7.22 -5.19
N GLY A 98 4.46 -6.05 -4.63
CA GLY A 98 4.33 -5.90 -3.18
C GLY A 98 3.12 -6.67 -2.62
N SER A 99 2.00 -6.70 -3.33
CA SER A 99 0.84 -7.53 -2.96
C SER A 99 1.21 -9.01 -2.91
N LEU A 100 1.96 -9.50 -3.90
CA LEU A 100 2.43 -10.88 -3.95
C LEU A 100 3.38 -11.20 -2.79
N ILE A 101 4.32 -10.30 -2.49
CA ILE A 101 5.26 -10.47 -1.37
C ILE A 101 4.52 -10.53 -0.03
N ILE A 102 3.55 -9.66 0.20
CA ILE A 102 2.75 -9.65 1.44
C ILE A 102 1.98 -10.96 1.59
N LEU A 103 1.44 -11.49 0.49
CA LEU A 103 0.75 -12.77 0.47
C LEU A 103 1.69 -13.93 0.86
N LEU A 104 2.94 -13.90 0.38
CA LEU A 104 3.95 -14.93 0.66
C LEU A 104 4.57 -14.82 2.06
N VAL A 105 4.82 -13.61 2.58
CA VAL A 105 5.52 -13.39 3.86
C VAL A 105 4.65 -13.74 5.06
N LYS A 106 3.33 -13.55 4.98
CA LYS A 106 2.40 -13.76 6.10
C LYS A 106 2.09 -15.23 6.39
N TRP A 107 3.08 -16.13 6.43
CA TRP A 107 2.88 -17.58 6.59
C TRP A 107 2.03 -17.99 7.80
N ARG A 108 2.07 -17.24 8.91
CA ARG A 108 1.46 -17.60 10.19
C ARG A 108 -0.01 -17.19 10.40
N PHE A 109 -0.59 -16.39 9.50
CA PHE A 109 -1.96 -15.88 9.61
C PHE A 109 -2.98 -16.72 8.83
N GLN A 110 -4.27 -16.65 9.19
CA GLN A 110 -5.35 -17.27 8.42
C GLN A 110 -5.34 -16.79 6.95
N PRO A 111 -5.62 -17.66 5.96
CA PRO A 111 -5.55 -17.32 4.53
C PRO A 111 -6.34 -16.07 4.13
N ILE A 112 -7.51 -15.85 4.74
CA ILE A 112 -8.40 -14.72 4.44
C ILE A 112 -7.73 -13.38 4.83
N LEU A 113 -7.08 -13.31 6.00
CA LEU A 113 -6.38 -12.10 6.44
C LEU A 113 -5.18 -11.75 5.55
N LYS A 114 -4.51 -12.75 4.97
CA LYS A 114 -3.43 -12.53 4.00
C LYS A 114 -3.97 -11.90 2.71
N LEU A 115 -5.09 -12.41 2.22
CA LEU A 115 -5.72 -11.92 1.01
C LEU A 115 -6.18 -10.46 1.17
N ILE A 116 -6.85 -10.16 2.28
CA ILE A 116 -7.31 -8.79 2.58
C ILE A 116 -6.11 -7.84 2.68
N SER A 117 -5.07 -8.22 3.41
CA SER A 117 -3.88 -7.38 3.56
C SER A 117 -3.12 -7.15 2.24
N SER A 118 -3.00 -8.20 1.42
CA SER A 118 -2.38 -8.11 0.09
C SER A 118 -3.20 -7.17 -0.82
N PHE A 119 -4.53 -7.32 -0.81
CA PHE A 119 -5.44 -6.45 -1.55
C PHE A 119 -5.37 -5.00 -1.06
N MET A 120 -5.34 -4.78 0.25
CA MET A 120 -5.25 -3.44 0.85
C MET A 120 -3.96 -2.72 0.45
N PHE A 121 -2.82 -3.43 0.44
CA PHE A 121 -1.57 -2.87 -0.05
C PHE A 121 -1.68 -2.45 -1.52
N GLY A 122 -2.15 -3.35 -2.38
CA GLY A 122 -2.25 -3.11 -3.81
C GLY A 122 -3.22 -1.98 -4.16
N ALA A 123 -4.44 -2.04 -3.63
CA ALA A 123 -5.48 -1.03 -3.85
C ALA A 123 -5.07 0.34 -3.28
N GLY A 124 -4.52 0.36 -2.06
CA GLY A 124 -4.04 1.60 -1.46
C GLY A 124 -2.86 2.21 -2.22
N TYR A 125 -1.94 1.38 -2.73
CA TYR A 125 -0.83 1.86 -3.55
C TYR A 125 -1.32 2.47 -4.86
N ILE A 126 -2.19 1.76 -5.59
CA ILE A 126 -2.76 2.22 -6.85
C ILE A 126 -3.50 3.54 -6.64
N ALA A 127 -4.38 3.61 -5.64
CA ALA A 127 -5.12 4.83 -5.34
C ALA A 127 -4.16 5.99 -5.04
N GLY A 128 -3.25 5.84 -4.07
CA GLY A 128 -2.33 6.91 -3.69
C GLY A 128 -1.43 7.37 -4.85
N SER A 129 -0.87 6.44 -5.62
CA SER A 129 0.05 6.75 -6.72
C SER A 129 -0.64 7.34 -7.95
N VAL A 130 -1.82 6.84 -8.35
CA VAL A 130 -2.60 7.42 -9.46
C VAL A 130 -3.04 8.84 -9.13
N PHE A 131 -3.58 9.07 -7.93
CA PHE A 131 -3.96 10.42 -7.51
C PHE A 131 -2.76 11.35 -7.47
N ALA A 132 -1.61 10.89 -6.97
CA ALA A 132 -0.39 11.70 -6.93
C ALA A 132 0.11 12.07 -8.34
N VAL A 133 0.13 11.11 -9.26
CA VAL A 133 0.53 11.35 -10.67
C VAL A 133 -0.46 12.29 -11.36
N ALA A 134 -1.77 12.09 -11.18
CA ALA A 134 -2.79 12.95 -11.78
C ALA A 134 -2.71 14.40 -11.26
N ILE A 135 -2.58 14.58 -9.95
CA ILE A 135 -2.44 15.89 -9.32
C ILE A 135 -1.16 16.59 -9.80
N THR A 136 -0.02 15.89 -9.76
CA THR A 136 1.25 16.50 -10.20
C THR A 136 1.21 16.87 -11.68
N HIS A 137 0.55 16.09 -12.53
CA HIS A 137 0.32 16.48 -13.92
C HIS A 137 -0.53 17.74 -14.04
N LEU A 138 -1.65 17.83 -13.32
CA LEU A 138 -2.54 19.01 -13.35
C LEU A 138 -1.87 20.30 -12.86
N PHE A 139 -0.97 20.22 -11.87
CA PHE A 139 -0.28 21.39 -11.31
C PHE A 139 1.06 21.72 -12.00
N SER A 140 1.55 20.86 -12.89
CA SER A 140 2.82 21.07 -13.60
C SER A 140 2.66 21.31 -15.11
N THR A 141 1.43 21.18 -15.64
CA THR A 141 0.99 21.78 -16.91
C THR A 141 0.59 23.23 -16.72
#